data_AF-A0A535XC74-F1
#
_entry.id   AF-A0A535XC74-F1
#
_cell.length_a   1.000
_cell.length_b   1.000
_cell.length_c   1.000
_cell.angle_alpha   90.00
_cell.angle_beta   90.00
_cell.angle_gamma   90.00
#
_symmetry.space_group_name_H-M   'P 1'
#
loop_
_entity.id
_entity.type
_entity.pdbx_description
1 polymer ?
#
loop_
_entity_poly.entity_id
_entity_poly.type
_entity_poly.pdbx_seq_one_letter_code
_entity_poly.pdbx_strand_id
1 'polypeptide(L)'
;MTLEEYVKIAGPVRPRPGDPQATVMPGSVGVIGDPAKRYVWAVAVAGEVWPNLRDPISWGQPVPGNPTPYPPYRWGIFLVEAVPGRMFAVGDAGVAESWPSSFDKLPNHPPTGYVPPIATPRLTTLAVKIQQPEATSAVMRLTAEVRRIDRIEAKLMTWREYLASGDPGAYKPAAADENAPVWIVAVSGQIVPQFGRGATFNWGVFTIGGRDGTITSLIARSDGPWPAFFDGLPDHPAPSP
;
A
#
# COMPACT_ATOMS: atom_id res chain seq x y z
N MET A 1 -14.28 -15.00 -1.46
CA MET A 1 -14.87 -15.18 -0.11
C MET A 1 -14.69 -13.90 0.69
N THR A 2 -15.39 -13.71 1.81
CA THR A 2 -15.09 -12.60 2.73
C THR A 2 -14.02 -13.00 3.75
N LEU A 3 -13.37 -12.03 4.38
CA LEU A 3 -12.39 -12.30 5.44
C LEU A 3 -13.04 -12.97 6.66
N GLU A 4 -14.27 -12.59 6.99
CA GLU A 4 -15.06 -13.25 8.03
C GLU A 4 -15.29 -14.74 7.71
N GLU A 5 -15.68 -15.04 6.46
CA GLU A 5 -15.92 -16.41 6.00
C GLU A 5 -14.63 -17.25 6.04
N TYR A 6 -13.49 -16.67 5.64
CA TYR A 6 -12.18 -17.31 5.80
C TYR A 6 -11.90 -17.65 7.27
N VAL A 7 -12.04 -16.67 8.18
CA VAL A 7 -11.75 -16.86 9.61
C VAL A 7 -12.64 -17.92 10.24
N LYS A 8 -13.91 -18.00 9.83
CA LYS A 8 -14.85 -19.01 10.30
C LYS A 8 -14.44 -20.44 9.92
N ILE A 9 -13.79 -20.63 8.77
CA ILE A 9 -13.49 -21.96 8.21
C ILE A 9 -12.04 -22.38 8.49
N ALA A 10 -11.08 -21.51 8.19
CA ALA A 10 -9.65 -21.77 8.34
C ALA A 10 -9.10 -21.35 9.72
N GLY A 11 -9.91 -20.67 10.54
CA GLY A 11 -9.50 -20.13 11.83
C GLY A 11 -8.94 -18.72 11.72
N PRO A 12 -8.59 -18.10 12.87
CA PRO A 12 -8.08 -16.73 12.88
C PRO A 12 -6.86 -16.61 11.97
N VAL A 13 -6.78 -15.50 11.22
CA VAL A 13 -5.50 -15.05 10.67
C VAL A 13 -4.56 -14.96 11.85
N ARG A 14 -3.51 -15.77 11.83
CA ARG A 14 -2.66 -15.99 13.00
C ARG A 14 -1.56 -14.91 13.05
N PRO A 15 -1.65 -13.87 13.87
CA PRO A 15 -0.46 -13.40 14.56
C PRO A 15 -0.17 -14.48 15.59
N ARG A 16 0.86 -15.30 15.38
CA ARG A 16 1.31 -16.25 16.40
C ARG A 16 2.52 -15.68 17.12
N PRO A 17 2.33 -14.91 18.21
CA PRO A 17 3.36 -14.85 19.22
C PRO A 17 3.54 -16.27 19.77
N GLY A 18 4.72 -16.84 19.57
CA GLY A 18 5.12 -18.11 20.19
C GLY A 18 5.25 -19.34 19.28
N ASP A 19 5.31 -19.20 17.95
CA ASP A 19 6.00 -20.23 17.14
C ASP A 19 7.51 -19.95 17.17
N PRO A 20 8.34 -20.84 17.75
CA PRO A 20 9.79 -20.70 17.73
C PRO A 20 10.37 -20.83 16.31
N GLN A 21 9.58 -21.03 15.26
CA GLN A 21 10.01 -21.08 13.87
C GLN A 21 9.30 -20.12 12.89
N ALA A 22 8.56 -19.14 13.39
CA ALA A 22 7.97 -18.08 12.56
C ALA A 22 8.68 -16.75 12.81
N THR A 23 9.21 -16.08 11.78
CA THR A 23 9.75 -14.73 11.96
C THR A 23 8.62 -13.72 11.98
N VAL A 24 8.66 -12.89 13.01
CA VAL A 24 7.84 -11.70 13.18
C VAL A 24 8.05 -10.78 11.98
N MET A 25 6.98 -10.42 11.26
CA MET A 25 6.96 -9.16 10.51
C MET A 25 6.40 -8.07 11.44
N PRO A 26 7.23 -7.16 11.97
CA PRO A 26 6.73 -6.00 12.68
C PRO A 26 6.11 -5.07 11.62
N GLY A 27 4.78 -5.00 11.57
CA GLY A 27 4.06 -4.07 10.69
C GLY A 27 2.80 -4.59 10.00
N SER A 28 2.53 -5.89 10.05
CA SER A 28 1.36 -6.54 9.43
C SER A 28 0.60 -7.31 10.52
N VAL A 29 -0.65 -7.05 10.93
CA VAL A 29 -1.77 -6.31 10.35
C VAL A 29 -2.74 -6.06 11.51
N GLY A 30 -3.12 -4.81 11.79
CA GLY A 30 -4.45 -4.57 12.35
C GLY A 30 -5.40 -4.67 11.17
N VAL A 31 -6.31 -5.66 11.15
CA VAL A 31 -7.37 -5.66 10.14
C VAL A 31 -8.25 -4.45 10.45
N ILE A 32 -8.07 -3.35 9.71
CA ILE A 32 -8.87 -2.14 9.84
C ILE A 32 -10.09 -2.30 8.93
N GLY A 33 -11.28 -2.11 9.50
CA GLY A 33 -12.55 -2.19 8.77
C GLY A 33 -13.36 -3.46 9.05
N ASP A 34 -14.54 -3.53 8.45
CA ASP A 34 -15.53 -4.60 8.64
C ASP A 34 -15.11 -5.88 7.88
N PRO A 35 -14.76 -7.00 8.55
CA PRO A 35 -14.30 -8.22 7.91
C PRO A 35 -15.40 -8.90 7.06
N ALA A 36 -16.67 -8.63 7.32
CA ALA A 36 -17.80 -9.13 6.53
C ALA A 36 -17.86 -8.46 5.14
N LYS A 37 -17.28 -7.26 5.00
CA LYS A 37 -17.28 -6.47 3.76
C LYS A 37 -15.96 -6.54 3.00
N ARG A 38 -14.99 -7.31 3.49
CA ARG A 38 -13.66 -7.42 2.90
C ARG A 38 -13.54 -8.69 2.07
N TYR A 39 -13.58 -8.53 0.75
CA TYR A 39 -13.43 -9.64 -0.17
C TYR A 39 -11.96 -10.02 -0.34
N VAL A 40 -11.67 -11.31 -0.21
CA VAL A 40 -10.31 -11.85 -0.28
C VAL A 40 -10.25 -13.08 -1.18
N TRP A 41 -9.09 -13.25 -1.79
CA TRP A 41 -8.62 -14.52 -2.33
C TRP A 41 -7.75 -15.19 -1.27
N ALA A 42 -8.05 -16.45 -0.98
CA ALA A 42 -7.11 -17.32 -0.30
C ALA A 42 -6.31 -18.07 -1.38
N VAL A 43 -4.99 -18.04 -1.27
CA VAL A 43 -4.08 -18.71 -2.20
C VAL A 43 -3.21 -19.67 -1.41
N ALA A 44 -3.36 -20.97 -1.64
CA ALA A 44 -2.46 -21.97 -1.08
C ALA A 44 -1.32 -22.27 -2.07
N VAL A 45 -0.10 -22.30 -1.54
CA VAL A 45 1.10 -22.69 -2.27
C VAL A 45 1.73 -23.85 -1.51
N ALA A 46 2.08 -24.93 -2.22
CA ALA A 46 2.87 -26.04 -1.70
C ALA A 46 4.29 -25.99 -2.25
N GLY A 47 5.22 -26.52 -1.46
CA GLY A 47 6.65 -26.48 -1.75
C GLY A 47 7.40 -25.77 -0.63
N GLU A 48 8.63 -25.37 -0.91
CA GLU A 48 9.48 -24.70 0.07
C GLU A 48 9.03 -23.24 0.24
N VAL A 49 8.34 -22.94 1.33
CA VAL A 49 7.80 -21.61 1.65
C VAL A 49 8.56 -21.03 2.83
N TRP A 50 9.31 -19.95 2.61
CA TRP A 50 10.16 -19.35 3.64
C TRP A 50 9.41 -18.32 4.50
N PRO A 51 9.61 -18.32 5.84
CA PRO A 51 8.98 -17.37 6.76
C PRO A 51 9.27 -15.87 6.47
N ASN A 52 10.33 -15.53 5.71
CA ASN A 52 10.69 -14.15 5.31
C ASN A 52 10.78 -13.92 3.79
N LEU A 53 9.84 -14.41 2.97
CA LEU A 53 9.77 -13.97 1.56
C LEU A 53 11.12 -14.11 0.80
N ARG A 54 11.77 -15.28 0.85
CA ARG A 54 12.90 -15.60 -0.05
C ARG A 54 12.45 -16.34 -1.33
N ASP A 55 11.22 -16.03 -1.75
CA ASP A 55 10.55 -16.22 -3.05
C ASP A 55 10.43 -17.60 -3.69
N PRO A 56 9.37 -17.81 -4.51
CA PRO A 56 9.61 -17.72 -5.96
C PRO A 56 9.06 -16.47 -6.68
N ILE A 57 8.20 -15.64 -6.08
CA ILE A 57 7.66 -14.46 -6.78
C ILE A 57 7.41 -13.30 -5.79
N SER A 58 8.31 -12.31 -5.77
CA SER A 58 8.08 -11.04 -5.07
C SER A 58 7.36 -10.04 -5.97
N TRP A 59 6.40 -9.34 -5.36
CA TRP A 59 5.85 -8.09 -5.86
C TRP A 59 6.17 -6.99 -4.84
N GLY A 60 7.18 -6.16 -5.12
CA GLY A 60 7.22 -4.77 -4.64
C GLY A 60 8.02 -4.41 -3.37
N GLN A 61 8.78 -5.30 -2.71
CA GLN A 61 9.70 -4.89 -1.61
C GLN A 61 11.08 -5.58 -1.71
N PRO A 62 12.19 -4.89 -1.35
CA PRO A 62 13.52 -5.51 -1.32
C PRO A 62 13.67 -6.50 -0.16
N VAL A 63 14.43 -7.57 -0.40
CA VAL A 63 14.63 -8.70 0.53
C VAL A 63 15.44 -8.29 1.77
N PRO A 64 15.05 -8.69 2.99
CA PRO A 64 15.90 -8.58 4.17
C PRO A 64 17.18 -9.43 4.03
N GLY A 65 18.34 -8.82 4.26
CA GLY A 65 19.66 -9.43 4.04
C GLY A 65 19.99 -10.67 4.90
N ASN A 66 19.28 -10.90 6.01
CA ASN A 66 19.56 -12.03 6.91
C ASN A 66 18.58 -13.20 6.72
N PRO A 67 19.07 -14.45 6.56
CA PRO A 67 18.21 -15.64 6.54
C PRO A 67 17.50 -15.82 7.88
N THR A 68 16.26 -16.31 7.85
CA THR A 68 15.51 -16.66 9.06
C THR A 68 16.17 -17.86 9.74
N PRO A 69 16.23 -17.93 11.08
CA PRO A 69 16.76 -19.09 11.78
C PRO A 69 15.85 -20.33 11.73
N TYR A 70 14.88 -20.35 10.82
CA TYR A 70 13.74 -21.24 10.81
C TYR A 70 13.68 -22.04 9.51
N PRO A 71 13.38 -23.35 9.56
CA PRO A 71 13.23 -24.18 8.39
C PRO A 71 12.03 -23.72 7.56
N PRO A 72 12.04 -24.00 6.25
CA PRO A 72 10.94 -23.65 5.37
C PRO A 72 9.68 -24.43 5.73
N TYR A 73 8.53 -23.77 5.57
CA TYR A 73 7.23 -24.42 5.54
C TYR A 73 7.10 -25.25 4.27
N ARG A 74 6.30 -26.32 4.34
CA ARG A 74 5.93 -27.15 3.19
C ARG A 74 4.75 -26.57 2.39
N TRP A 75 4.06 -25.61 2.97
CA TRP A 75 3.01 -24.84 2.33
C TRP A 75 2.70 -23.54 3.10
N GLY A 76 2.04 -22.60 2.42
CA GLY A 76 1.46 -21.40 3.01
C GLY A 76 0.11 -21.05 2.39
N ILE A 77 -0.81 -20.50 3.19
CA ILE A 77 -2.03 -19.84 2.72
C ILE A 77 -1.82 -18.33 2.81
N PHE A 78 -1.99 -17.65 1.70
CA PHE A 78 -1.86 -16.20 1.59
C PHE A 78 -3.22 -15.55 1.36
N LEU A 79 -3.46 -14.43 2.02
CA LEU A 79 -4.67 -13.63 1.87
C LEU A 79 -4.35 -12.41 1.01
N VAL A 80 -5.05 -12.32 -0.11
CA VAL A 80 -4.95 -11.26 -1.09
C VAL A 80 -6.26 -10.50 -1.12
N GLU A 81 -6.22 -9.19 -0.99
CA GLU A 81 -7.42 -8.36 -1.14
C GLU A 81 -7.94 -8.42 -2.58
N ALA A 82 -9.25 -8.59 -2.75
CA ALA A 82 -9.84 -8.78 -4.08
C ALA A 82 -9.80 -7.51 -4.97
N VAL A 83 -9.74 -6.31 -4.37
CA VAL A 83 -9.75 -5.02 -5.09
C VAL A 83 -8.78 -4.05 -4.39
N PRO A 84 -7.50 -4.44 -4.25
CA PRO A 84 -6.48 -4.02 -5.20
C PRO A 84 -5.53 -5.14 -5.67
N GLY A 85 -5.82 -6.42 -5.37
CA GLY A 85 -4.96 -7.55 -5.75
C GLY A 85 -3.66 -7.64 -4.95
N ARG A 86 -3.56 -6.94 -3.82
CA ARG A 86 -2.37 -6.93 -2.97
C ARG A 86 -2.47 -8.01 -1.88
N MET A 87 -1.38 -8.74 -1.69
CA MET A 87 -1.20 -9.60 -0.52
C MET A 87 -1.17 -8.72 0.73
N PHE A 88 -1.99 -9.03 1.73
CA PHE A 88 -2.01 -8.26 2.97
C PHE A 88 -1.74 -9.09 4.22
N ALA A 89 -1.90 -10.42 4.17
CA ALA A 89 -1.63 -11.29 5.31
C ALA A 89 -1.25 -12.71 4.90
N VAL A 90 -0.53 -13.39 5.78
CA VAL A 90 -0.43 -14.85 5.78
C VAL A 90 -1.56 -15.39 6.64
N GLY A 91 -2.41 -16.24 6.05
CA GLY A 91 -3.52 -16.85 6.74
C GLY A 91 -3.07 -18.00 7.65
N ASP A 92 -2.28 -18.92 7.10
CA ASP A 92 -1.68 -20.05 7.83
C ASP A 92 -0.45 -20.62 7.09
N ALA A 93 0.36 -21.44 7.76
CA ALA A 93 1.48 -22.19 7.17
C ALA A 93 1.74 -23.49 7.95
N GLY A 94 2.36 -24.48 7.30
CA GLY A 94 2.62 -25.78 7.93
C GLY A 94 3.91 -26.46 7.48
N VAL A 95 4.50 -27.24 8.38
CA VAL A 95 5.79 -27.94 8.18
C VAL A 95 5.66 -29.45 8.08
N ALA A 96 4.58 -30.04 8.61
CA ALA A 96 4.45 -31.49 8.73
C ALA A 96 3.76 -32.09 7.50
N GLU A 97 2.59 -31.56 7.18
CA GLU A 97 1.75 -31.94 6.07
C GLU A 97 2.18 -31.26 4.76
N SER A 98 1.88 -31.88 3.63
CA SER A 98 2.25 -31.38 2.29
C SER A 98 1.24 -30.38 1.71
N TRP A 99 0.08 -30.22 2.34
CA TRP A 99 -1.00 -29.35 1.87
C TRP A 99 -1.91 -28.91 3.02
N PRO A 100 -2.43 -27.66 3.02
CA PRO A 100 -3.37 -27.20 4.03
C PRO A 100 -4.78 -27.78 3.85
N SER A 101 -5.16 -28.74 4.70
CA SER A 101 -6.54 -29.27 4.70
C SER A 101 -7.63 -28.23 5.02
N SER A 102 -7.27 -27.10 5.65
CA SER A 102 -8.17 -25.97 5.87
C SER A 102 -8.51 -25.24 4.57
N PHE A 103 -7.58 -25.22 3.60
CA PHE A 103 -7.78 -24.61 2.29
C PHE A 103 -8.84 -25.36 1.48
N ASP A 104 -8.83 -26.69 1.52
CA ASP A 104 -9.79 -27.53 0.78
C ASP A 104 -11.24 -27.34 1.25
N LYS A 105 -11.42 -26.80 2.46
CA LYS A 105 -12.74 -26.49 3.05
C LYS A 105 -13.22 -25.10 2.67
N LEU A 106 -12.36 -24.25 2.10
CA LEU A 106 -12.73 -22.91 1.74
C LEU A 106 -13.67 -22.93 0.52
N PRO A 107 -14.73 -22.10 0.53
CA PRO A 107 -15.65 -22.04 -0.58
C PRO A 107 -14.95 -21.39 -1.78
N ASN A 108 -14.91 -22.13 -2.89
CA ASN A 108 -14.61 -21.55 -4.20
C ASN A 108 -15.89 -20.95 -4.76
N HIS A 109 -16.27 -19.78 -4.25
CA HIS A 109 -17.41 -19.05 -4.78
C HIS A 109 -17.21 -18.82 -6.28
N PRO A 110 -18.25 -19.05 -7.12
CA PRO A 110 -18.14 -18.74 -8.54
C PRO A 110 -17.70 -17.28 -8.65
N PRO A 111 -16.74 -16.96 -9.54
CA PRO A 111 -16.38 -15.58 -9.77
C PRO A 111 -17.67 -14.84 -10.09
N THR A 112 -18.07 -13.92 -9.22
CA THR A 112 -19.04 -12.91 -9.61
C THR A 112 -18.41 -12.28 -10.83
N GLY A 113 -19.09 -12.39 -11.99
CA GLY A 113 -18.53 -11.91 -13.26
C GLY A 113 -17.94 -10.55 -13.01
N TYR A 114 -16.66 -10.36 -13.39
CA TYR A 114 -15.85 -9.18 -13.07
C TYR A 114 -16.77 -7.97 -13.04
N VAL A 115 -17.13 -7.51 -11.84
CA VAL A 115 -17.80 -6.24 -11.69
C VAL A 115 -16.67 -5.29 -11.98
N PRO A 116 -16.64 -4.66 -13.17
CA PRO A 116 -15.69 -3.60 -13.37
C PRO A 116 -15.90 -2.68 -12.18
N PRO A 117 -14.84 -2.21 -11.49
CA PRO A 117 -15.03 -1.09 -10.57
C PRO A 117 -15.92 -0.12 -11.34
N ILE A 118 -17.07 0.27 -10.74
CA ILE A 118 -17.97 1.28 -11.35
C ILE A 118 -17.03 2.28 -11.96
N ALA A 119 -17.05 2.36 -13.31
CA ALA A 119 -15.97 3.03 -14.03
C ALA A 119 -15.73 4.32 -13.29
N THR A 120 -14.56 4.45 -12.64
CA THR A 120 -14.16 5.72 -12.04
C THR A 120 -14.41 6.70 -13.16
N PRO A 121 -15.33 7.67 -13.01
CA PRO A 121 -15.77 8.50 -14.12
C PRO A 121 -14.51 8.93 -14.85
N ARG A 122 -14.36 8.54 -16.13
CA ARG A 122 -13.05 8.57 -16.80
C ARG A 122 -12.48 9.96 -16.63
N LEU A 123 -11.51 10.08 -15.73
CA LEU A 123 -10.94 11.36 -15.38
C LEU A 123 -10.21 11.84 -16.63
N THR A 124 -10.41 13.11 -16.97
CA THR A 124 -9.81 13.69 -18.16
C THR A 124 -8.29 13.59 -18.06
N THR A 125 -7.64 13.13 -19.12
CA THR A 125 -6.18 13.10 -19.18
C THR A 125 -5.61 14.50 -18.96
N LEU A 126 -4.70 14.64 -18.00
CA LEU A 126 -4.07 15.92 -17.69
C LEU A 126 -2.70 16.02 -18.38
N ALA A 127 -2.51 17.06 -19.19
CA ALA A 127 -1.24 17.29 -19.87
C ALA A 127 -0.14 17.67 -18.87
N VAL A 128 0.83 16.78 -18.70
CA VAL A 128 1.99 16.94 -17.81
C VAL A 128 3.30 16.81 -18.58
N LYS A 129 4.36 17.44 -18.08
CA LYS A 129 5.74 17.21 -18.55
C LYS A 129 6.48 16.20 -17.70
N ILE A 130 6.08 16.04 -16.44
CA ILE A 130 6.68 15.13 -15.47
C ILE A 130 5.77 13.91 -15.33
N GLN A 131 6.31 12.71 -15.55
CA GLN A 131 5.59 11.46 -15.38
C GLN A 131 5.69 10.97 -13.93
N GLN A 132 4.89 9.97 -13.57
CA GLN A 132 4.79 9.46 -12.20
C GLN A 132 6.14 8.97 -11.62
N PRO A 133 6.99 8.24 -12.38
CA PRO A 133 8.30 7.80 -11.87
C PRO A 133 9.23 8.97 -11.51
N GLU A 134 9.16 10.08 -12.25
CA GLU A 134 9.96 11.28 -12.02
C GLU A 134 9.46 12.05 -10.80
N ALA A 135 8.14 12.15 -10.62
CA ALA A 135 7.53 12.76 -9.44
C ALA A 135 7.91 12.01 -8.15
N THR A 136 7.81 10.67 -8.16
CA THR A 136 8.23 9.84 -7.02
C THR A 136 9.74 9.92 -6.78
N SER A 137 10.55 9.88 -7.84
CA SER A 137 12.01 10.03 -7.75
C SER A 137 12.43 11.37 -7.17
N ALA A 138 11.71 12.45 -7.46
CA ALA A 138 12.00 13.77 -6.90
C ALA A 138 11.88 13.78 -5.38
N VAL A 139 10.87 13.11 -4.81
CA VAL A 139 10.71 12.97 -3.35
C VAL A 139 11.80 12.07 -2.75
N MET A 140 12.13 10.96 -3.41
CA MET A 140 13.19 10.06 -2.94
C MET A 140 14.57 10.74 -2.86
N ARG A 141 14.82 11.77 -3.67
CA ARG A 141 16.06 12.55 -3.64
C ARG A 141 16.15 13.53 -2.46
N LEU A 142 15.04 13.80 -1.77
CA LEU A 142 15.01 14.68 -0.59
C LEU A 142 15.55 13.98 0.67
N THR A 143 16.74 13.39 0.61
CA THR A 143 17.33 12.57 1.69
C THR A 143 17.54 13.32 3.02
N ALA A 144 17.53 14.66 2.98
CA ALA A 144 17.55 15.50 4.18
C ALA A 144 16.20 15.51 4.92
N GLU A 145 15.09 15.40 4.19
CA GLU A 145 13.72 15.47 4.70
C GLU A 145 13.04 14.10 4.78
N VAL A 146 13.39 13.16 3.90
CA VAL A 146 12.85 11.80 3.86
C VAL A 146 13.97 10.85 4.26
N ARG A 147 13.92 10.38 5.51
CA ARG A 147 14.96 9.53 6.11
C ARG A 147 14.68 8.05 5.92
N ARG A 148 13.41 7.67 5.89
CA ARG A 148 12.94 6.31 5.65
C ARG A 148 11.62 6.35 4.89
N ILE A 149 11.46 5.44 3.94
CA ILE A 149 10.23 5.25 3.16
C ILE A 149 9.74 3.83 3.42
N ASP A 150 8.56 3.71 4.01
CA ASP A 150 7.86 2.43 4.22
C ASP A 150 6.81 2.22 3.11
N ARG A 151 6.18 3.31 2.64
CA ARG A 151 5.26 3.32 1.47
C ARG A 151 5.39 4.65 0.74
N ILE A 152 5.28 4.63 -0.59
CA ILE A 152 5.19 5.82 -1.44
C ILE A 152 4.15 5.59 -2.53
N GLU A 153 3.24 6.55 -2.71
CA GLU A 153 2.25 6.54 -3.78
C GLU A 153 2.07 7.94 -4.34
N ALA A 154 1.77 8.04 -5.64
CA ALA A 154 1.59 9.30 -6.34
C ALA A 154 0.29 9.28 -7.14
N LYS A 155 -0.50 10.35 -6.98
CA LYS A 155 -1.75 10.57 -7.73
C LYS A 155 -1.66 11.88 -8.51
N LEU A 156 -2.17 11.89 -9.75
CA LEU A 156 -2.24 13.09 -10.58
C LEU A 156 -3.63 13.72 -10.49
N MET A 157 -3.70 15.02 -10.23
CA MET A 157 -4.96 15.76 -10.19
C MET A 157 -4.73 17.23 -10.49
N THR A 158 -5.79 18.04 -10.45
CA THR A 158 -5.71 19.50 -10.46
C THR A 158 -5.57 20.04 -9.04
N TRP A 159 -5.02 21.25 -8.89
CA TRP A 159 -4.99 21.91 -7.59
C TRP A 159 -6.38 22.11 -6.99
N ARG A 160 -7.40 22.37 -7.82
CA ARG A 160 -8.80 22.48 -7.40
C ARG A 160 -9.28 21.20 -6.72
N GLU A 161 -8.99 20.05 -7.30
CA GLU A 161 -9.34 18.74 -6.73
C GLU A 161 -8.58 18.45 -5.44
N TYR A 162 -7.30 18.83 -5.37
CA TYR A 162 -6.52 18.68 -4.16
C TYR A 162 -7.06 19.54 -3.00
N LEU A 163 -7.44 20.80 -3.27
CA LEU A 163 -8.04 21.68 -2.28
C LEU A 163 -9.44 21.22 -1.86
N ALA A 164 -10.17 20.53 -2.74
CA ALA A 164 -11.47 19.93 -2.44
C ALA A 164 -11.38 18.68 -1.55
N SER A 165 -10.17 18.18 -1.25
CA SER A 165 -9.98 17.01 -0.37
C SER A 165 -10.47 17.21 1.06
N GLY A 166 -10.61 18.48 1.49
CA GLY A 166 -10.98 18.82 2.86
C GLY A 166 -9.86 18.67 3.89
N ASP A 167 -8.64 18.31 3.49
CA ASP A 167 -7.50 18.32 4.41
C ASP A 167 -7.12 19.78 4.75
N PRO A 168 -7.04 20.15 6.04
CA PRO A 168 -6.74 21.52 6.45
C PRO A 168 -5.30 21.96 6.12
N GLY A 169 -4.42 21.02 5.75
CA GLY A 169 -3.06 21.29 5.31
C GLY A 169 -2.92 21.39 3.78
N ALA A 170 -3.95 21.01 3.00
CA ALA A 170 -3.91 21.11 1.56
C ALA A 170 -3.74 22.58 1.14
N TYR A 171 -2.59 22.89 0.54
CA TYR A 171 -2.22 24.24 0.16
C TYR A 171 -1.75 24.29 -1.28
N LYS A 172 -2.21 25.31 -2.01
CA LYS A 172 -1.78 25.65 -3.37
C LYS A 172 -0.95 26.94 -3.33
N PRO A 173 0.20 27.02 -4.00
CA PRO A 173 0.91 28.28 -4.19
C PRO A 173 0.01 29.38 -4.76
N ALA A 174 0.14 30.61 -4.28
CA ALA A 174 -0.70 31.73 -4.72
C ALA A 174 -0.68 31.93 -6.24
N ALA A 175 0.49 31.75 -6.86
CA ALA A 175 0.69 31.92 -8.31
C ALA A 175 0.23 30.72 -9.17
N ALA A 176 -0.10 29.57 -8.58
CA ALA A 176 -0.52 28.41 -9.36
C ALA A 176 -1.98 28.53 -9.82
N ASP A 177 -2.28 28.16 -11.07
CA ASP A 177 -3.67 28.02 -11.56
C ASP A 177 -4.36 26.83 -10.88
N GLU A 178 -5.62 26.99 -10.48
CA GLU A 178 -6.43 25.94 -9.85
C GLU A 178 -6.61 24.72 -10.76
N ASN A 179 -6.63 24.91 -12.07
CA ASN A 179 -6.72 23.82 -13.05
C ASN A 179 -5.35 23.30 -13.49
N ALA A 180 -4.24 23.85 -12.97
CA ALA A 180 -2.93 23.31 -13.29
C ALA A 180 -2.75 21.91 -12.68
N PRO A 181 -2.13 20.99 -13.43
CA PRO A 181 -1.89 19.64 -12.96
C PRO A 181 -0.83 19.62 -11.87
N VAL A 182 -1.06 18.79 -10.85
CA VAL A 182 -0.20 18.58 -9.70
C VAL A 182 -0.13 17.09 -9.38
N TRP A 183 1.08 16.61 -9.13
CA TRP A 183 1.31 15.32 -8.52
C TRP A 183 1.26 15.46 -7.01
N ILE A 184 0.40 14.67 -6.37
CA ILE A 184 0.34 14.53 -4.92
C ILE A 184 1.06 13.23 -4.57
N VAL A 185 2.19 13.33 -3.89
CA VAL A 185 3.04 12.19 -3.53
C VAL A 185 2.98 11.99 -2.02
N ALA A 186 2.29 10.93 -1.59
CA ALA A 186 2.23 10.53 -0.19
C ALA A 186 3.36 9.56 0.14
N VAL A 187 4.00 9.77 1.28
CA VAL A 187 5.08 8.95 1.82
C VAL A 187 4.75 8.61 3.27
N SER A 188 4.81 7.33 3.65
CA SER A 188 4.96 6.94 5.06
C SER A 188 6.39 6.52 5.36
N GLY A 189 6.78 6.69 6.62
CA GLY A 189 8.09 6.33 7.11
C GLY A 189 8.60 7.35 8.11
N GLN A 190 9.80 7.86 7.86
CA GLN A 190 10.45 8.84 8.73
C GLN A 190 10.67 10.15 7.97
N ILE A 191 9.81 11.13 8.23
CA ILE A 191 9.86 12.45 7.59
C ILE A 191 10.36 13.48 8.59
N VAL A 192 11.41 14.21 8.24
CA VAL A 192 12.05 15.25 9.06
C VAL A 192 12.04 16.56 8.25
N PRO A 193 10.89 17.22 8.13
CA PRO A 193 10.77 18.42 7.31
C PRO A 193 11.62 19.55 7.90
N GLN A 194 12.14 20.42 7.05
CA GLN A 194 12.94 21.57 7.49
C GLN A 194 12.17 22.47 8.47
N PHE A 195 10.87 22.67 8.26
CA PHE A 195 10.02 23.45 9.17
C PHE A 195 9.85 22.80 10.55
N GLY A 196 10.02 21.48 10.65
CA GLY A 196 9.86 20.72 11.88
C GLY A 196 11.01 20.89 12.87
N ARG A 197 12.09 21.61 12.50
CA ARG A 197 13.28 21.86 13.36
C ARG A 197 13.85 20.58 13.99
N GLY A 198 13.87 19.48 13.22
CA GLY A 198 14.35 18.17 13.67
C GLY A 198 13.26 17.23 14.21
N ALA A 199 12.01 17.69 14.30
CA ALA A 199 10.88 16.81 14.60
C ALA A 199 10.70 15.76 13.50
N THR A 200 10.32 14.55 13.93
CA THR A 200 10.07 13.41 13.05
C THR A 200 8.57 13.15 12.95
N PHE A 201 8.10 12.89 11.74
CA PHE A 201 6.71 12.60 11.41
C PHE A 201 6.57 11.24 10.73
N ASN A 202 5.43 10.59 10.96
CA ASN A 202 5.15 9.23 10.45
C ASN A 202 4.84 9.22 8.95
N TRP A 203 4.31 10.33 8.43
CA TRP A 203 4.00 10.47 7.02
C TRP A 203 4.14 11.91 6.55
N GLY A 204 4.31 12.07 5.24
CA GLY A 204 4.34 13.35 4.56
C GLY A 204 3.66 13.30 3.19
N VAL A 205 3.10 14.42 2.76
CA VAL A 205 2.52 14.60 1.43
C VAL A 205 3.24 15.76 0.74
N PHE A 206 3.88 15.46 -0.38
CA PHE A 206 4.59 16.41 -1.22
C PHE A 206 3.73 16.77 -2.43
N THR A 207 3.70 18.05 -2.79
CA THR A 207 3.03 18.51 -4.01
C THR A 207 4.07 18.90 -5.05
N ILE A 208 3.95 18.34 -6.26
CA ILE A 208 4.90 18.56 -7.35
C ILE A 208 4.15 19.08 -8.57
N GLY A 209 4.56 20.23 -9.09
CA GLY A 209 3.94 20.79 -10.28
C GLY A 209 4.09 19.86 -11.48
N GLY A 210 2.99 19.48 -12.15
CA GLY A 210 3.01 18.56 -13.28
C GLY A 210 3.68 19.13 -14.54
N ARG A 211 3.88 20.46 -14.61
CA ARG A 211 4.47 21.16 -15.76
C ARG A 211 5.96 21.46 -15.63
N ASP A 212 6.44 21.66 -14.41
CA ASP A 212 7.78 22.16 -14.12
C ASP A 212 8.57 21.25 -13.16
N GLY A 213 7.89 20.31 -12.49
CA GLY A 213 8.52 19.39 -11.54
C GLY A 213 8.90 20.04 -10.21
N THR A 214 8.48 21.28 -9.97
CA THR A 214 8.82 22.01 -8.75
C THR A 214 8.08 21.41 -7.58
N ILE A 215 8.81 21.07 -6.51
CA ILE A 215 8.21 20.69 -5.22
C ILE A 215 7.74 21.98 -4.54
N THR A 216 6.45 22.07 -4.26
CA THR A 216 5.78 23.32 -3.90
C THR A 216 5.29 23.38 -2.47
N SER A 217 5.00 22.22 -1.87
CA SER A 217 4.60 22.13 -0.48
C SER A 217 4.88 20.76 0.10
N LEU A 218 4.96 20.72 1.43
CA LEU A 218 5.06 19.51 2.24
C LEU A 218 4.11 19.64 3.44
N ILE A 219 3.22 18.67 3.58
CA ILE A 219 2.46 18.43 4.81
C ILE A 219 3.10 17.25 5.52
N ALA A 220 3.31 17.31 6.83
CA ALA A 220 3.78 16.17 7.61
C ALA A 220 3.01 16.06 8.93
N ARG A 221 2.56 14.86 9.30
CA ARG A 221 1.86 14.59 10.56
C ARG A 221 2.19 13.19 11.11
N SER A 222 1.77 12.98 12.35
CA SER A 222 1.94 11.72 13.10
C SER A 222 0.62 11.20 13.69
N ASP A 223 -0.52 11.68 13.16
CA ASP A 223 -1.88 11.27 13.54
C ASP A 223 -2.28 9.87 13.04
N GLY A 224 -1.38 9.19 12.32
CA GLY A 224 -1.53 7.82 11.85
C GLY A 224 -0.28 7.33 11.13
N PRO A 225 -0.30 6.11 10.57
CA PRO A 225 0.79 5.57 9.75
C PRO A 225 0.73 6.02 8.27
N TRP A 226 -0.39 6.60 7.82
CA TRP A 226 -0.65 7.00 6.43
C TRP A 226 -1.66 8.16 6.39
N PRO A 227 -1.57 9.11 5.43
CA PRO A 227 -2.58 10.14 5.24
C PRO A 227 -3.90 9.54 4.73
N ALA A 228 -4.87 9.33 5.61
CA ALA A 228 -6.15 8.70 5.27
C ALA A 228 -6.91 9.43 4.14
N PHE A 229 -6.80 10.76 4.06
CA PHE A 229 -7.43 11.54 2.99
C PHE A 229 -6.87 11.21 1.59
N PHE A 230 -5.62 10.73 1.50
CA PHE A 230 -4.95 10.44 0.24
C PHE A 230 -5.66 9.35 -0.55
N ASP A 231 -6.19 8.34 0.15
CA ASP A 231 -6.85 7.19 -0.50
C ASP A 231 -8.12 7.63 -1.27
N GLY A 232 -8.79 8.70 -0.81
CA GLY A 232 -9.97 9.28 -1.45
C GLY A 232 -9.69 10.27 -2.59
N LEU A 233 -8.44 10.66 -2.82
CA LEU A 233 -8.11 11.61 -3.89
C LEU A 233 -8.32 11.02 -5.29
N PRO A 234 -8.73 11.83 -6.28
CA PRO A 234 -8.79 11.40 -7.67
C PRO A 234 -7.39 11.08 -8.22
N ASP A 235 -7.34 10.28 -9.28
CA ASP A 235 -6.08 9.95 -9.97
C ASP A 235 -6.30 9.96 -11.48
N HIS A 236 -5.93 11.08 -12.11
CA HIS A 236 -6.09 11.32 -13.53
C HIS A 236 -5.02 10.56 -14.32
N PRO A 237 -5.34 10.03 -15.50
CA PRO A 237 -4.32 9.50 -16.38
C PRO A 237 -3.40 10.61 -16.89
N ALA A 238 -2.09 10.33 -16.97
CA ALA A 238 -1.13 11.12 -17.72
C ALA A 238 -1.04 10.62 -19.18
N PRO A 239 -0.62 11.46 -20.14
CA PRO A 239 -0.33 11.00 -21.50
C PRO A 239 0.80 9.98 -21.46
N SER A 240 0.67 8.90 -22.24
CA SER A 240 1.79 7.98 -22.44
C SER A 240 2.97 8.74 -23.08
N PRO A 241 4.21 8.48 -22.63
CA PRO A 241 5.40 9.10 -23.20
C PRO A 241 5.62 8.75 -24.68
#